data_AF-A0A3C1M2L8-F1
#
_entry.id   AF-A0A3C1M2L8-F1
#
_cell.length_a   1.000
_cell.length_b   1.000
_cell.length_c   1.000
_cell.angle_alpha   90.00
_cell.angle_beta   90.00
_cell.angle_gamma   90.00
#
_symmetry.space_group_name_H-M   'P 1'
#
loop_
_entity.id
_entity.type
_entity.pdbx_description
1 polymer ?
#
loop_
_entity_poly.entity_id
_entity_poly.type
_entity_poly.pdbx_seq_one_letter_code
_entity_poly.pdbx_strand_id
1 'polypeptide(L)'
;MISHWVHLGTVLASDLAGETGERGFGLNPDLFETNLVNIVIILGVLIYAGRGLVGKILQQRRQAIETAIADAETRKQGAMGALAEQQQRLAQTQVECERLLAQATEDAKRAREEILADVDRDIARLREAAEREIASEQRRVGEQLRRQAVEQALVQVAARLAQGVSPEAQHQLLNRSIAALERGADS
;
A
#
# COMPACT_ATOMS: atom_id res chain seq x y z
N MET A 1 -80.85 -54.58 -19.66
CA MET A 1 -80.26 -55.41 -20.73
C MET A 1 -78.76 -55.59 -20.47
N ILE A 2 -78.42 -56.17 -19.30
CA ILE A 2 -77.05 -56.33 -18.77
C ILE A 2 -76.96 -57.75 -18.17
N SER A 3 -77.31 -58.78 -18.95
CA SER A 3 -77.28 -60.18 -18.49
C SER A 3 -76.65 -61.14 -19.51
N HIS A 4 -75.94 -60.61 -20.51
CA HIS A 4 -75.34 -61.43 -21.57
C HIS A 4 -73.79 -61.51 -21.51
N TRP A 5 -73.15 -60.90 -20.50
CA TRP A 5 -71.68 -60.85 -20.39
C TRP A 5 -71.08 -61.77 -19.31
N VAL A 6 -71.89 -62.58 -18.62
CA VAL A 6 -71.40 -63.53 -17.58
C VAL A 6 -71.26 -64.97 -18.10
N HIS A 7 -71.94 -65.35 -19.18
CA HIS A 7 -71.87 -66.72 -19.73
C HIS A 7 -70.75 -66.95 -20.76
N LEU A 8 -70.07 -65.90 -21.23
CA LEU A 8 -68.94 -66.04 -22.16
C LEU A 8 -67.60 -66.31 -21.46
N GLY A 9 -67.56 -66.28 -20.12
CA GLY A 9 -66.38 -66.62 -19.32
C GLY A 9 -66.24 -68.10 -18.97
N THR A 10 -67.26 -68.93 -19.21
CA THR A 10 -67.28 -70.34 -18.78
C THR A 10 -66.93 -71.33 -19.90
N VAL A 11 -66.99 -70.90 -21.16
CA VAL A 11 -66.63 -71.75 -22.32
C VAL A 11 -65.12 -71.76 -22.60
N LEU A 12 -64.37 -70.78 -22.07
CA LEU A 12 -62.91 -70.73 -22.20
C LEU A 12 -62.16 -71.58 -21.14
N ALA A 13 -62.88 -72.17 -20.19
CA ALA A 13 -62.29 -72.94 -19.08
C ALA A 13 -62.33 -74.47 -19.30
N SER A 14 -63.10 -74.98 -20.28
CA SER A 14 -63.20 -76.43 -20.54
C SER A 14 -62.18 -76.96 -21.55
N ASP A 15 -61.35 -76.10 -22.15
CA ASP A 15 -60.23 -76.50 -23.02
C ASP A 15 -58.88 -76.48 -22.27
N LEU A 16 -58.94 -76.24 -20.95
CA LEU A 16 -57.82 -76.34 -20.01
C LEU A 16 -57.93 -77.65 -19.20
N ALA A 17 -58.04 -78.81 -19.85
CA ALA A 17 -57.88 -80.10 -19.17
C ALA A 17 -57.62 -81.24 -20.16
N GLY A 18 -56.35 -81.44 -20.56
CA GLY A 18 -55.95 -82.65 -21.24
C GLY A 18 -54.61 -82.53 -21.95
N GLU A 19 -53.53 -82.70 -21.19
CA GLU A 19 -52.37 -83.56 -21.50
C GLU A 19 -51.21 -83.16 -20.57
N THR A 20 -51.27 -83.66 -19.33
CA THR A 20 -50.05 -83.89 -18.54
C THR A 20 -49.29 -85.03 -19.21
N GLY A 21 -48.49 -84.68 -20.22
CA GLY A 21 -47.46 -85.54 -20.79
C GLY A 21 -46.11 -85.02 -20.38
N GLU A 22 -45.45 -85.71 -19.44
CA GLU A 22 -44.00 -85.59 -19.28
C GLU A 22 -43.34 -85.92 -20.62
N ARG A 23 -42.74 -84.90 -21.25
CA ARG A 23 -41.73 -85.07 -22.29
C ARG A 23 -40.61 -84.11 -21.93
N GLY A 24 -39.44 -84.68 -21.68
CA GLY A 24 -38.23 -83.96 -21.31
C GLY A 24 -37.76 -82.98 -22.37
N PHE A 25 -36.56 -82.44 -22.16
CA PHE A 25 -35.76 -81.72 -23.13
C PHE A 25 -35.64 -82.51 -24.45
N GLY A 26 -36.68 -82.44 -25.28
CA GLY A 26 -36.76 -82.97 -26.62
C GLY A 26 -36.63 -81.80 -27.56
N LEU A 27 -35.52 -81.76 -28.31
CA LEU A 27 -35.27 -80.71 -29.28
C LEU A 27 -36.26 -80.83 -30.45
N ASN A 28 -37.43 -80.21 -30.33
CA ASN A 28 -38.43 -80.15 -31.39
C ASN A 28 -38.02 -79.04 -32.36
N PRO A 29 -37.51 -79.31 -33.57
CA PRO A 29 -36.98 -78.26 -34.44
C PRO A 29 -37.99 -77.16 -34.78
N ASP A 30 -39.30 -77.39 -34.67
CA ASP A 30 -40.34 -76.33 -34.77
C ASP A 30 -40.38 -75.38 -33.55
N LEU A 31 -40.13 -75.90 -32.34
CA LEU A 31 -39.99 -75.11 -31.10
C LEU A 31 -38.66 -74.33 -31.09
N PHE A 32 -37.62 -74.92 -31.66
CA PHE A 32 -36.32 -74.28 -31.82
C PHE A 32 -36.33 -73.29 -32.98
N GLU A 33 -36.86 -73.59 -34.16
CA GLU A 33 -36.90 -72.67 -35.31
C GLU A 33 -37.72 -71.42 -35.01
N THR A 34 -38.95 -71.54 -34.50
CA THR A 34 -39.81 -70.35 -34.30
C THR A 34 -39.27 -69.44 -33.18
N ASN A 35 -38.72 -70.01 -32.10
CA ASN A 35 -38.17 -69.24 -30.98
C ASN A 35 -36.74 -68.74 -31.26
N LEU A 36 -35.89 -69.55 -31.89
CA LEU A 36 -34.52 -69.16 -32.29
C LEU A 36 -34.57 -68.07 -33.36
N VAL A 37 -35.48 -68.17 -34.34
CA VAL A 37 -35.70 -67.11 -35.33
C VAL A 37 -36.13 -65.82 -34.62
N ASN A 38 -37.03 -65.88 -33.64
CA ASN A 38 -37.41 -64.71 -32.84
C ASN A 38 -36.23 -64.12 -32.04
N ILE A 39 -35.43 -64.95 -31.36
CA ILE A 39 -34.24 -64.50 -30.63
C ILE A 39 -33.22 -63.86 -31.57
N VAL A 40 -32.98 -64.45 -32.75
CA VAL A 40 -32.04 -63.91 -33.75
C VAL A 40 -32.55 -62.58 -34.30
N ILE A 41 -33.86 -62.45 -34.57
CA ILE A 41 -34.46 -61.19 -34.99
C ILE A 41 -34.33 -60.12 -33.89
N ILE A 42 -34.68 -60.45 -32.64
CA ILE A 42 -34.56 -59.52 -31.50
C ILE A 42 -33.09 -59.13 -31.28
N LEU A 43 -32.17 -60.09 -31.33
CA LEU A 43 -30.73 -59.84 -31.16
C LEU A 43 -30.18 -58.99 -32.30
N GLY A 44 -30.61 -59.24 -33.55
CA GLY A 44 -30.26 -58.42 -34.71
C GLY A 44 -30.73 -56.98 -34.56
N VAL A 45 -31.99 -56.77 -34.16
CA VAL A 45 -32.55 -55.43 -33.89
C VAL A 45 -31.84 -54.76 -32.71
N LEU A 46 -31.55 -55.49 -31.63
CA LEU A 46 -30.85 -54.97 -30.45
C LEU A 46 -29.40 -54.58 -30.77
N ILE A 47 -28.67 -55.37 -31.55
CA ILE A 47 -27.31 -55.03 -31.98
C ILE A 47 -27.35 -53.83 -32.92
N TYR A 48 -28.30 -53.78 -33.86
CA TYR A 48 -28.44 -52.68 -34.81
C TYR A 48 -28.80 -51.36 -34.11
N ALA A 49 -29.81 -51.36 -33.23
CA ALA A 49 -30.21 -50.18 -32.46
C ALA A 49 -29.18 -49.81 -31.37
N GLY A 50 -28.64 -50.81 -30.68
CA GLY A 50 -27.68 -50.65 -29.58
C GLY A 50 -26.32 -50.12 -30.03
N ARG A 51 -25.83 -50.52 -31.22
CA ARG A 51 -24.57 -49.97 -31.78
C ARG A 51 -24.61 -48.45 -31.91
N GLY A 52 -25.75 -47.89 -32.32
CA GLY A 52 -25.93 -46.45 -32.46
C GLY A 52 -25.91 -45.72 -31.11
N LEU A 53 -26.58 -46.26 -30.09
CA LEU A 53 -26.65 -45.64 -28.75
C LEU A 53 -25.33 -45.75 -27.99
N VAL A 54 -24.73 -46.95 -27.93
CA VAL A 54 -23.46 -47.18 -27.24
C VAL A 54 -22.31 -46.43 -27.93
N GLY A 55 -22.28 -46.44 -29.26
CA GLY A 55 -21.28 -45.69 -30.04
C GLY A 55 -21.36 -44.18 -29.78
N LYS A 56 -22.57 -43.60 -29.71
CA LYS A 56 -22.76 -42.18 -29.39
C LYS A 56 -22.28 -41.84 -27.98
N ILE A 57 -22.60 -42.64 -26.97
CA ILE A 57 -22.17 -42.41 -25.58
C ILE A 57 -20.64 -42.48 -25.46
N LEU A 58 -20.00 -43.48 -26.09
CA LEU A 58 -18.55 -43.61 -26.09
C LEU A 58 -17.88 -42.45 -26.82
N GLN A 59 -18.42 -42.02 -27.96
CA GLN A 59 -17.91 -40.87 -28.70
C GLN A 59 -18.05 -39.57 -27.89
N GLN A 60 -19.18 -39.35 -27.24
CA GLN A 60 -19.39 -38.21 -26.35
C GLN A 60 -18.40 -38.22 -25.16
N ARG A 61 -18.19 -39.39 -24.55
CA ARG A 61 -17.20 -39.54 -23.46
C ARG A 61 -15.78 -39.24 -23.96
N ARG A 62 -15.40 -39.78 -25.11
CA ARG A 62 -14.10 -39.50 -25.75
C ARG A 62 -13.92 -38.01 -25.99
N GLN A 63 -14.90 -37.37 -26.61
CA GLN A 63 -14.83 -35.93 -26.91
C GLN A 63 -14.77 -35.08 -25.63
N ALA A 64 -15.53 -35.44 -24.60
CA ALA A 64 -15.47 -34.75 -23.30
C ALA A 64 -14.08 -34.87 -22.64
N ILE A 65 -13.43 -36.04 -22.74
CA ILE A 65 -12.08 -36.25 -22.23
C ILE A 65 -11.05 -35.44 -23.04
N GLU A 66 -11.14 -35.49 -24.37
CA GLU A 66 -10.26 -34.72 -25.26
C GLU A 66 -10.38 -33.21 -24.97
N THR A 67 -11.60 -32.68 -24.83
CA THR A 67 -11.82 -31.28 -24.43
C THR A 67 -11.26 -30.99 -23.04
N ALA A 68 -11.49 -31.86 -22.04
CA ALA A 68 -10.98 -31.65 -20.70
C ALA A 68 -9.44 -31.62 -20.64
N ILE A 69 -8.77 -32.45 -21.44
CA ILE A 69 -7.32 -32.46 -21.58
C ILE A 69 -6.83 -31.17 -22.25
N ALA A 70 -7.47 -30.75 -23.35
CA ALA A 70 -7.12 -29.52 -24.06
C ALA A 70 -7.29 -28.28 -23.16
N ASP A 71 -8.39 -28.22 -22.39
CA ASP A 71 -8.65 -27.15 -21.43
C ASP A 71 -7.61 -27.16 -20.30
N ALA A 72 -7.25 -28.34 -19.79
CA ALA A 72 -6.23 -28.47 -18.75
C ALA A 72 -4.85 -27.99 -19.24
N GLU A 73 -4.46 -28.35 -20.46
CA GLU A 73 -3.19 -27.91 -21.04
C GLU A 73 -3.20 -26.40 -21.30
N THR A 74 -4.30 -25.85 -21.82
CA THR A 74 -4.46 -24.39 -22.01
C THR A 74 -4.35 -23.64 -20.69
N ARG A 75 -5.02 -24.12 -19.64
CA ARG A 75 -4.93 -23.52 -18.30
C ARG A 75 -3.51 -23.61 -17.73
N LYS A 76 -2.83 -24.75 -17.91
CA LYS A 76 -1.45 -24.94 -17.46
C LYS A 76 -0.51 -23.96 -18.17
N GLN A 77 -0.61 -23.83 -19.49
CA GLN A 77 0.20 -22.88 -20.26
C GLN A 77 -0.08 -21.43 -19.84
N GLY A 78 -1.35 -21.07 -19.66
CA GLY A 78 -1.73 -19.75 -19.14
C GLY A 78 -1.17 -19.47 -17.75
N ALA A 79 -1.24 -20.44 -16.84
CA ALA A 79 -0.69 -20.32 -15.48
C ALA A 79 0.85 -20.22 -15.49
N MET A 80 1.54 -20.98 -16.35
CA MET A 80 2.99 -20.89 -16.51
C MET A 80 3.41 -19.53 -17.08
N GLY A 81 2.68 -19.00 -18.06
CA GLY A 81 2.91 -17.66 -18.60
C GLY A 81 2.73 -16.56 -17.55
N ALA A 82 1.62 -16.63 -16.80
CA ALA A 82 1.37 -15.69 -15.70
C ALA A 82 2.46 -15.78 -14.62
N LEU A 83 2.90 -16.98 -14.26
CA LEU A 83 3.98 -17.17 -13.29
C LEU A 83 5.30 -16.55 -13.78
N ALA A 84 5.67 -16.76 -15.03
CA ALA A 84 6.88 -16.18 -15.62
C ALA A 84 6.82 -14.64 -15.63
N GLU A 85 5.66 -14.07 -15.99
CA GLU A 85 5.45 -12.63 -15.95
C GLU A 85 5.58 -12.07 -14.52
N GLN A 86 4.98 -12.73 -13.54
CA GLN A 86 5.07 -12.30 -12.14
C GLN A 86 6.51 -12.42 -11.59
N GLN A 87 7.24 -13.47 -11.95
CA GLN A 87 8.66 -13.62 -11.59
C GLN A 87 9.52 -12.52 -12.20
N GLN A 88 9.28 -12.18 -13.47
CA GLN A 88 9.97 -11.08 -14.13
C GLN A 88 9.66 -9.73 -13.46
N ARG A 89 8.38 -9.45 -13.17
CA ARG A 89 7.95 -8.25 -12.45
C ARG A 89 8.60 -8.16 -11.08
N LEU A 90 8.63 -9.27 -10.34
CA LEU A 90 9.25 -9.35 -9.01
C LEU A 90 10.76 -9.07 -9.07
N ALA A 91 11.48 -9.63 -10.04
CA ALA A 91 12.90 -9.35 -10.24
C ALA A 91 13.14 -7.87 -10.57
N GLN A 92 12.31 -7.27 -11.44
CA GLN A 92 12.39 -5.84 -11.76
C GLN A 92 12.15 -4.96 -10.54
N THR A 93 11.10 -5.26 -9.76
CA THR A 93 10.80 -4.52 -8.52
C THR A 93 11.92 -4.65 -7.50
N GLN A 94 12.58 -5.80 -7.36
CA GLN A 94 13.73 -5.95 -6.48
C GLN A 94 14.88 -5.01 -6.87
N VAL A 95 15.23 -4.96 -8.16
CA VAL A 95 16.26 -4.05 -8.68
C VAL A 95 15.87 -2.58 -8.46
N GLU A 96 14.59 -2.23 -8.68
CA GLU A 96 14.10 -0.89 -8.42
C GLU A 96 14.16 -0.51 -6.93
N CYS A 97 13.79 -1.44 -6.04
CA CYS A 97 13.87 -1.25 -4.59
C CYS A 97 15.32 -1.04 -4.14
N GLU A 98 16.27 -1.84 -4.64
CA GLU A 98 17.69 -1.67 -4.33
C GLU A 98 18.21 -0.31 -4.81
N ARG A 99 17.83 0.10 -6.03
CA ARG A 99 18.18 1.41 -6.58
C ARG A 99 17.58 2.54 -5.73
N LEU A 100 16.32 2.42 -5.33
CA LEU A 100 15.63 3.42 -4.51
C LEU A 100 16.27 3.52 -3.11
N LEU A 101 16.64 2.39 -2.52
CA LEU A 101 17.31 2.37 -1.23
C LEU A 101 18.68 3.05 -1.31
N ALA A 102 19.48 2.74 -2.35
CA ALA A 102 20.75 3.40 -2.58
C ALA A 102 20.57 4.92 -2.75
N GLN A 103 19.61 5.36 -3.55
CA GLN A 103 19.28 6.78 -3.72
C GLN A 103 18.87 7.44 -2.40
N ALA A 104 17.96 6.82 -1.65
CA ALA A 104 17.50 7.34 -0.37
C ALA A 104 18.65 7.49 0.65
N THR A 105 19.60 6.53 0.68
CA THR A 105 20.76 6.64 1.56
C THR A 105 21.69 7.77 1.16
N GLU A 106 21.87 8.00 -0.13
CA GLU A 106 22.71 9.08 -0.65
C GLU A 106 22.07 10.45 -0.42
N ASP A 107 20.76 10.57 -0.68
CA ASP A 107 20.01 11.80 -0.45
C ASP A 107 19.95 12.13 1.05
N ALA A 108 19.83 11.14 1.92
CA ALA A 108 19.90 11.34 3.38
C ALA A 108 21.28 11.84 3.83
N LYS A 109 22.37 11.38 3.22
CA LYS A 109 23.72 11.88 3.50
C LYS A 109 23.86 13.33 3.04
N ARG A 110 23.45 13.65 1.81
CA ARG A 110 23.51 15.01 1.27
C ARG A 110 22.67 15.98 2.11
N ALA A 111 21.44 15.61 2.46
CA ALA A 111 20.60 16.42 3.34
C ALA A 111 21.25 16.65 4.71
N ARG A 112 21.90 15.63 5.29
CA ARG A 112 22.62 15.78 6.55
C ARG A 112 23.79 16.77 6.42
N GLU A 113 24.57 16.67 5.35
CA GLU A 113 25.71 17.56 5.10
C GLU A 113 25.25 19.01 4.88
N GLU A 114 24.18 19.21 4.12
CA GLU A 114 23.56 20.53 3.91
C GLU A 114 23.06 21.12 5.22
N ILE A 115 22.34 20.35 6.03
CA ILE A 115 21.85 20.81 7.34
C ILE A 115 23.01 21.20 8.26
N LEU A 116 24.09 20.40 8.29
CA LEU A 116 25.27 20.74 9.10
C LEU A 116 25.94 22.03 8.63
N ALA A 117 26.10 22.21 7.31
CA ALA A 117 26.65 23.43 6.75
C ALA A 117 25.76 24.66 7.04
N ASP A 118 24.44 24.49 7.02
CA ASP A 118 23.48 25.54 7.37
C ASP A 118 23.57 25.92 8.84
N VAL A 119 23.64 24.92 9.72
CA VAL A 119 23.81 25.12 11.16
C VAL A 119 25.11 25.87 11.46
N ASP A 120 26.22 25.51 10.80
CA ASP A 120 27.49 26.22 10.99
C ASP A 120 27.40 27.70 10.56
N ARG A 121 26.72 27.97 9.42
CA ARG A 121 26.45 29.34 8.96
C ARG A 121 25.53 30.11 9.91
N ASP A 122 24.54 29.46 10.49
CA ASP A 122 23.63 30.05 11.46
C ASP A 122 24.35 30.36 12.77
N ILE A 123 25.19 29.46 13.27
CA ILE A 123 26.01 29.67 14.46
C ILE A 123 26.96 30.86 14.24
N ALA A 124 27.62 30.95 13.08
CA ALA A 124 28.48 32.07 12.76
C ALA A 124 27.72 33.41 12.77
N ARG A 125 26.54 33.45 12.12
CA ARG A 125 25.67 34.65 12.11
C ARG A 125 25.17 35.02 13.50
N LEU A 126 24.77 34.04 14.31
CA LEU A 126 24.33 34.26 15.68
C LEU A 126 25.44 34.81 16.57
N ARG A 127 26.67 34.29 16.43
CA ARG A 127 27.84 34.82 17.16
C ARG A 127 28.13 36.26 16.77
N GLU A 128 28.17 36.56 15.48
CA GLU A 128 28.42 37.93 15.00
C GLU A 128 27.32 38.90 15.44
N ALA A 129 26.06 38.47 15.43
CA ALA A 129 24.95 39.27 15.95
C ALA A 129 25.07 39.50 17.46
N ALA A 130 25.40 38.46 18.23
CA ALA A 130 25.58 38.57 19.67
C ALA A 130 26.76 39.50 20.04
N GLU A 131 27.88 39.41 19.32
CA GLU A 131 29.03 40.31 19.50
C GLU A 131 28.66 41.77 19.21
N ARG A 132 27.90 42.01 18.12
CA ARG A 132 27.40 43.35 17.79
C ARG A 132 26.45 43.90 18.85
N GLU A 133 25.55 43.06 19.35
CA GLU A 133 24.60 43.41 20.41
C GLU A 133 25.33 43.76 21.71
N ILE A 134 26.27 42.92 22.14
CA ILE A 134 27.11 43.16 23.33
C ILE A 134 27.88 44.48 23.18
N ALA A 135 28.50 44.74 22.03
CA ALA A 135 29.24 45.97 21.79
C ALA A 135 28.32 47.21 21.81
N SER A 136 27.10 47.09 21.27
CA SER A 136 26.08 48.14 21.32
C SER A 136 25.65 48.45 22.76
N GLU A 137 25.33 47.40 23.52
CA GLU A 137 24.91 47.53 24.92
C GLU A 137 26.03 48.06 25.82
N GLN A 138 27.28 47.63 25.62
CA GLN A 138 28.43 48.19 26.34
C GLN A 138 28.58 49.69 26.11
N ARG A 139 28.42 50.16 24.86
CA ARG A 139 28.42 51.60 24.57
C ARG A 139 27.26 52.31 25.25
N ARG A 140 26.05 51.75 25.18
CA ARG A 140 24.85 52.32 25.80
C ARG A 140 24.99 52.46 27.31
N VAL A 141 25.44 51.40 27.99
CA VAL A 141 25.69 51.37 29.43
C VAL A 141 26.82 52.33 29.81
N GLY A 142 27.90 52.38 29.02
CA GLY A 142 29.00 53.32 29.25
C GLY A 142 28.57 54.78 29.19
N GLU A 143 27.77 55.16 28.19
CA GLU A 143 27.18 56.50 28.08
C GLU A 143 26.23 56.82 29.23
N GLN A 144 25.40 55.85 29.63
CA GLN A 144 24.50 56.01 30.77
C GLN A 144 25.27 56.24 32.08
N LEU A 145 26.33 55.48 32.32
CA LEU A 145 27.16 55.62 33.52
C LEU A 145 27.91 56.97 33.54
N ARG A 146 28.44 57.42 32.38
CA ARG A 146 29.06 58.75 32.26
C ARG A 146 28.09 59.86 32.63
N ARG A 147 26.85 59.81 32.10
CA ARG A 147 25.81 60.80 32.42
C ARG A 147 25.48 60.82 33.91
N GLN A 148 25.30 59.65 34.52
CA GLN A 148 25.04 59.53 35.96
C GLN A 148 26.19 60.08 36.80
N ALA A 149 27.45 59.80 36.43
CA ALA A 149 28.61 60.30 37.14
C ALA A 149 28.72 61.84 37.05
N VAL A 150 28.46 62.42 35.87
CA VAL A 150 28.45 63.88 35.68
C VAL A 150 27.33 64.52 36.50
N GLU A 151 26.13 63.95 36.46
CA GLU A 151 24.99 64.44 37.25
C GLU A 151 25.30 64.43 38.76
N GLN A 152 25.84 63.32 39.29
CA GLN A 152 26.23 63.23 40.69
C GLN A 152 27.34 64.21 41.06
N ALA A 153 28.35 64.39 40.20
CA ALA A 153 29.41 65.36 40.42
C ALA A 153 28.87 66.79 40.46
N LEU A 154 27.96 67.15 39.54
CA LEU A 154 27.30 68.45 39.53
C LEU A 154 26.48 68.70 40.81
N VAL A 155 25.73 67.69 41.27
CA VAL A 155 24.98 67.78 42.54
C VAL A 155 25.92 68.01 43.73
N GLN A 156 27.05 67.29 43.80
CA GLN A 156 28.03 67.48 44.87
C GLN A 156 28.71 68.85 44.83
N VAL A 157 29.06 69.33 43.63
CA VAL A 157 29.66 70.66 43.45
C VAL A 157 28.66 71.75 43.84
N ALA A 158 27.40 71.64 43.42
CA ALA A 158 26.34 72.57 43.82
C ALA A 158 26.12 72.59 45.34
N ALA A 159 26.12 71.43 45.99
CA ALA A 159 26.01 71.33 47.45
C ALA A 159 27.20 71.98 48.18
N ARG A 160 28.44 71.79 47.69
CA ARG A 160 29.63 72.45 48.25
C ARG A 160 29.62 73.96 48.05
N LEU A 161 29.20 74.44 46.87
CA LEU A 161 29.04 75.87 46.60
C LEU A 161 28.00 76.51 47.54
N ALA A 162 26.90 75.81 47.83
CA ALA A 162 25.87 76.28 48.76
C ALA A 162 26.35 76.36 50.22
N GLN A 163 27.38 75.60 50.62
CA GLN A 163 28.00 75.66 51.95
C GLN A 163 28.95 76.86 52.13
N GLY A 164 29.20 77.64 51.07
CA GLY A 164 30.02 78.84 51.10
C GLY A 164 31.43 78.63 50.52
N VAL A 165 31.91 79.61 49.75
CA VAL A 165 33.24 79.62 49.14
C VAL A 165 34.20 80.38 50.08
N SER A 166 35.43 79.89 50.27
CA SER A 166 36.39 80.59 51.14
C SER A 166 36.76 81.97 50.58
N PRO A 167 37.08 82.97 51.43
CA PRO A 167 37.49 84.30 50.99
C PRO A 167 38.68 84.29 50.02
N GLU A 168 39.64 83.39 50.23
CA GLU A 168 40.81 83.22 49.34
C GLU A 168 40.40 82.73 47.94
N ALA A 169 39.44 81.81 47.86
CA ALA A 169 38.94 81.30 46.58
C ALA A 169 38.14 82.38 45.83
N GLN A 170 37.39 83.24 46.54
CA GLN A 170 36.67 84.37 45.96
C GLN A 170 37.62 85.41 45.34
N HIS A 171 38.69 85.79 46.05
CA HIS A 171 39.70 86.71 45.53
C HIS A 171 40.44 86.13 44.30
N GLN A 172 40.77 84.82 44.31
CA GLN A 172 41.39 84.17 43.16
C GLN A 172 40.47 84.12 41.92
N LEU A 173 39.16 83.89 42.11
CA LEU A 173 38.17 83.91 41.03
C LEU A 173 38.01 85.31 40.42
N LEU A 174 38.06 86.36 41.25
CA LEU A 174 38.00 87.74 40.79
C LEU A 174 39.22 88.08 39.92
N ASN A 175 40.43 87.73 40.39
CA ASN A 175 41.67 87.95 39.65
C ASN A 175 41.71 87.18 38.32
N ARG A 176 41.20 85.93 38.29
CA ARG A 176 41.08 85.16 37.04
C ARG A 176 40.08 85.76 36.06
N SER A 177 38.94 86.24 36.55
CA SER A 177 37.92 86.88 35.71
C SER A 177 38.46 88.16 35.07
N ILE A 178 39.19 88.98 35.84
CA ILE A 178 39.85 90.19 35.32
C ILE A 178 40.90 89.83 34.26
N ALA A 179 41.77 88.86 34.53
CA ALA A 179 42.79 88.42 33.57
C ALA A 179 42.22 87.76 32.30
N ALA A 180 41.03 87.14 32.38
CA ALA A 180 40.33 86.60 31.21
C ALA A 180 39.71 87.71 30.34
N LEU A 181 39.23 88.78 30.95
CA LEU A 181 38.69 89.95 30.26
C LEU A 181 39.80 90.74 29.54
N GLU A 182 40.97 90.90 30.16
CA GLU A 182 42.15 91.49 29.47
C GLU A 182 42.56 90.66 28.25
N ARG A 183 42.64 89.32 28.40
CA ARG A 183 43.10 88.45 27.31
C ARG A 183 42.11 88.35 26.13
N GLY A 184 40.82 88.59 26.35
CA GLY A 184 39.81 88.67 25.30
C GLY A 184 39.67 90.05 24.67
N ALA A 185 40.27 91.09 25.27
CA ALA A 185 40.33 92.45 24.71
C ALA A 185 41.58 92.66 23.82
N ASP A 186 42.61 91.82 23.98
CA ASP A 186 43.86 91.82 23.20
C ASP A 186 43.82 90.90 21.95
N SER A 187 42.68 90.26 21.64
CA SER A 187 42.44 89.42 20.45
C SER A 187 41.36 90.00 19.56
#